data_AF-A0A4U8YM27-F1
#
_entry.id   AF-A0A4U8YM27-F1
#
_cell.length_a   1.000
_cell.length_b   1.000
_cell.length_c   1.000
_cell.angle_alpha   90.00
_cell.angle_beta   90.00
_cell.angle_gamma   90.00
#
_symmetry.space_group_name_H-M   'P 1'
#
loop_
_entity.id
_entity.type
_entity.pdbx_description
1 polymer ?
#
loop_
_entity_poly.entity_id
_entity_poly.type
_entity_poly.pdbx_seq_one_letter_code
_entity_poly.pdbx_strand_id
1 'polypeptide(L)'
;MTKPLVPTGTSPRRCLSGMAGSLARKSHGFFTLLAVLFALPCTALGLHALSDEQMKRATAQAGISIAMDDVVIYHHTDAFRLTDPGNPSGTMEFQNIESLTTIDVGTSDVNGDNSMGCITLDMFTVSDANSPINGTPLIYLAGEDIDYHKDLTVESILVCGNDIGSAAVDNLSMPSFHLYLGAHDCGVDMEIGATITMDRFSYGTGPGDELALSGITLAGSFTDNPTDTPGDPSTWQADGEFVLGDITSGNPFTIDVATDTTASWADDANGDPIPNPRLGSGFIAINMPMEGSLRIESMAFGGNDFGALALDNIKAHKLTIEIPGRGLGVP
;
A
#
# COMPACT_ATOMS: atom_id res chain seq x y z
N MET A 1 -5.21 -18.57 12.94
CA MET A 1 -5.19 -17.39 13.82
C MET A 1 -3.91 -17.39 14.63
N THR A 2 -2.82 -16.98 13.98
CA THR A 2 -1.58 -16.58 14.61
C THR A 2 -1.79 -15.17 15.17
N LYS A 3 -1.48 -14.98 16.44
CA LYS A 3 -1.64 -13.70 17.14
C LYS A 3 -0.65 -12.68 16.54
N PRO A 4 -1.04 -11.43 16.23
CA PRO A 4 -0.08 -10.43 15.77
C PRO A 4 1.04 -10.26 16.80
N LEU A 5 2.28 -10.11 16.31
CA LEU A 5 3.47 -9.91 17.13
C LEU A 5 3.42 -8.52 17.75
N VAL A 6 2.78 -8.39 18.91
CA VAL A 6 2.81 -7.15 19.69
C VAL A 6 4.21 -6.98 20.29
N PRO A 7 4.87 -5.81 20.12
CA PRO A 7 6.13 -5.51 20.78
C PRO A 7 5.96 -5.62 22.30
N THR A 8 6.66 -6.57 22.93
CA THR A 8 6.65 -6.67 24.39
C THR A 8 7.50 -5.56 25.00
N GLY A 9 6.85 -4.44 25.34
CA GLY A 9 7.33 -3.52 26.37
C GLY A 9 7.67 -2.11 25.92
N THR A 10 6.70 -1.20 25.99
CA THR A 10 6.95 0.23 26.21
C THR A 10 5.94 0.79 27.22
N SER A 11 6.45 1.42 28.27
CA SER A 11 5.65 2.12 29.30
C SER A 11 5.03 3.39 28.70
N PRO A 12 3.78 3.76 29.05
CA PRO A 12 3.19 5.01 28.58
C PRO A 12 3.97 6.19 29.17
N ARG A 13 4.54 7.05 28.31
CA ARG A 13 5.16 8.30 28.74
C ARG A 13 4.36 9.48 28.20
N ARG A 14 3.93 10.34 29.12
CA ARG A 14 3.29 11.63 28.83
C ARG A 14 4.24 12.54 28.04
N CYS A 15 3.77 13.06 26.90
CA CYS A 15 4.41 14.15 26.18
C CYS A 15 4.46 15.42 27.06
N LEU A 16 5.68 15.95 27.27
CA LEU A 16 5.93 17.23 27.91
C LEU A 16 6.31 18.25 26.84
N SER A 17 5.49 19.29 26.66
CA SER A 17 5.75 20.42 25.77
C SER A 17 6.76 21.39 26.40
N GLY A 18 7.97 21.46 25.84
CA GLY A 18 9.02 22.41 26.23
C GLY A 18 9.12 23.60 25.28
N MET A 19 9.12 24.80 25.85
CA MET A 19 9.14 26.11 25.17
C MET A 19 10.38 26.36 24.30
N ALA A 20 10.17 26.99 23.14
CA ALA A 20 11.21 27.47 22.24
C ALA A 20 11.88 28.75 22.77
N GLY A 21 13.21 28.73 22.88
CA GLY A 21 14.06 29.88 23.17
C GLY A 21 14.93 30.25 21.97
N SER A 22 14.82 31.51 21.54
CA SER A 22 15.56 32.15 20.45
C SER A 22 17.07 32.22 20.70
N LEU A 23 17.88 31.84 19.69
CA LEU A 23 19.30 32.17 19.62
C LEU A 23 19.70 32.53 18.19
N ALA A 24 19.70 33.84 17.92
CA ALA A 24 20.31 34.43 16.74
C ALA A 24 21.77 34.82 17.03
N ARG A 25 22.72 34.34 16.19
CA ARG A 25 23.79 35.13 15.53
C ARG A 25 25.00 34.25 15.14
N LYS A 26 25.50 34.53 13.91
CA LYS A 26 26.77 34.10 13.25
C LYS A 26 26.66 32.87 12.32
N SER A 27 26.00 33.03 11.17
CA SER A 27 25.75 31.96 10.18
C SER A 27 26.51 32.05 8.85
N HIS A 28 27.51 32.93 8.68
CA HIS A 28 28.11 33.12 7.35
C HIS A 28 29.22 32.10 6.98
N GLY A 29 29.86 31.45 7.95
CA GLY A 29 30.85 30.40 7.67
C GLY A 29 30.28 28.98 7.54
N PHE A 30 29.08 28.74 8.12
CA PHE A 30 28.42 27.44 8.11
C PHE A 30 27.70 27.17 6.78
N PHE A 31 27.18 28.21 6.14
CA PHE A 31 26.44 28.09 4.88
C PHE A 31 27.31 27.65 3.69
N THR A 32 28.58 28.07 3.66
CA THR A 32 29.50 27.73 2.57
C THR A 32 30.00 26.29 2.64
N LEU A 33 30.18 25.72 3.84
CA LEU A 33 30.53 24.31 4.02
C LEU A 33 29.33 23.41 3.66
N LEU A 34 28.12 23.84 4.02
CA LEU A 34 26.88 23.14 3.72
C LEU A 34 26.61 23.09 2.21
N ALA A 35 26.83 24.20 1.49
CA ALA A 35 26.66 24.25 0.04
C ALA A 35 27.64 23.34 -0.74
N VAL A 36 28.85 23.12 -0.22
CA VAL A 36 29.83 22.19 -0.84
C VAL A 36 29.44 20.73 -0.59
N LEU A 37 28.84 20.42 0.57
CA LEU A 37 28.29 19.08 0.85
C LEU A 37 27.11 18.70 -0.04
N PHE A 38 26.27 19.68 -0.43
CA PHE A 38 25.17 19.47 -1.38
C PHE A 38 25.59 19.43 -2.85
N ALA A 39 26.83 19.83 -3.17
CA ALA A 39 27.36 19.82 -4.54
C ALA A 39 28.13 18.54 -4.91
N LEU A 40 28.31 17.62 -3.95
CA LEU A 40 28.85 16.30 -4.27
C LEU A 40 27.77 15.48 -4.97
N PRO A 41 28.04 14.89 -6.15
CA PRO A 41 27.09 14.01 -6.80
C PRO A 41 26.79 12.86 -5.85
N CYS A 42 25.54 12.79 -5.39
CA CYS A 42 25.04 11.63 -4.68
C CYS A 42 25.04 10.50 -5.69
N THR A 43 26.09 9.69 -5.72
CA THR A 43 26.07 8.42 -6.44
C THR A 43 24.89 7.65 -5.87
N ALA A 44 23.94 7.28 -6.73
CA ALA A 44 22.87 6.36 -6.37
C ALA A 44 23.53 5.04 -5.95
N LEU A 45 23.84 4.92 -4.66
CA LEU A 45 24.27 3.67 -4.05
C LEU A 45 23.02 2.81 -3.99
N GLY A 46 23.06 1.65 -4.62
CA GLY A 46 22.00 0.65 -4.49
C GLY A 46 21.81 0.28 -3.02
N LEU A 47 20.59 -0.10 -2.65
CA LEU A 47 20.33 -0.71 -1.36
C LEU A 47 21.16 -2.00 -1.29
N HIS A 48 22.11 -2.06 -0.36
CA HIS A 48 22.89 -3.27 -0.08
C HIS A 48 22.49 -3.80 1.29
N ALA A 49 22.18 -5.09 1.38
CA ALA A 49 21.98 -5.75 2.66
C ALA A 49 23.20 -5.52 3.56
N LEU A 50 22.95 -5.06 4.79
CA LEU A 50 24.00 -4.89 5.79
C LEU A 50 24.48 -6.27 6.24
N SER A 51 25.79 -6.46 6.40
CA SER A 51 26.33 -7.66 7.04
C SER A 51 25.86 -7.75 8.50
N ASP A 52 25.82 -8.97 9.06
CA ASP A 52 25.48 -9.20 10.47
C ASP A 52 26.27 -8.30 11.43
N GLU A 53 27.55 -8.05 11.15
CA GLU A 53 28.41 -7.17 11.95
C GLU A 53 28.06 -5.68 11.82
N GLN A 54 27.54 -5.24 10.68
CA GLN A 54 27.02 -3.89 10.49
C GLN A 54 25.65 -3.73 11.15
N MET A 55 24.78 -4.74 11.02
CA MET A 55 23.49 -4.80 11.70
C MET A 55 23.64 -4.76 13.22
N LYS A 56 24.57 -5.52 13.80
CA LYS A 56 24.87 -5.50 15.25
C LYS A 56 25.31 -4.13 15.79
N ARG A 57 25.83 -3.26 14.92
CA ARG A 57 26.26 -1.89 15.29
C ARG A 57 25.12 -0.87 15.14
N ALA A 58 24.10 -1.18 14.35
CA ALA A 58 22.90 -0.37 14.27
C ALA A 58 22.04 -0.64 15.52
N THR A 59 21.84 0.40 16.34
CA THR A 59 20.94 0.34 17.49
C THR A 59 19.77 1.28 17.21
N ALA A 60 18.62 0.72 16.83
CA ALA A 60 17.36 1.45 16.86
C ALA A 60 16.86 1.43 18.30
N GLN A 61 16.73 2.59 18.95
CA GLN A 61 16.48 2.65 20.40
C GLN A 61 15.24 3.45 20.84
N ALA A 62 14.34 3.78 19.93
CA ALA A 62 12.94 4.07 20.22
C ALA A 62 12.14 4.14 18.90
N GLY A 63 11.01 3.44 18.83
CA GLY A 63 10.02 3.65 17.77
C GLY A 63 9.47 5.09 17.78
N ILE A 64 8.93 5.51 16.65
CA ILE A 64 8.26 6.81 16.48
C ILE A 64 6.76 6.58 16.59
N SER A 65 6.11 7.24 17.53
CA SER A 65 4.65 7.31 17.60
C SER A 65 4.17 8.64 17.04
N ILE A 66 3.18 8.60 16.17
CA ILE A 66 2.59 9.75 15.48
C ILE A 66 1.11 9.79 15.86
N ALA A 67 0.72 10.88 16.52
CA ALA A 67 -0.67 11.25 16.75
C ALA A 67 -0.99 12.47 15.88
N MET A 68 -2.19 12.49 15.34
CA MET A 68 -2.71 13.56 14.49
C MET A 68 -4.12 13.84 14.98
N ASP A 69 -4.50 15.10 15.15
CA ASP A 69 -5.79 15.49 15.68
C ASP A 69 -6.39 16.51 14.71
N ASP A 70 -7.63 16.27 14.28
CA ASP A 70 -8.40 17.11 13.36
C ASP A 70 -7.61 17.53 12.09
N VAL A 71 -6.84 16.63 11.50
CA VAL A 71 -6.11 16.95 10.25
C VAL A 71 -7.08 16.91 9.08
N VAL A 72 -7.23 18.04 8.40
CA VAL A 72 -8.05 18.16 7.19
C VAL A 72 -7.19 18.58 6.01
N ILE A 73 -7.21 17.78 4.95
CA ILE A 73 -6.49 18.01 3.70
C ILE A 73 -7.51 18.20 2.59
N TYR A 74 -7.50 19.39 1.99
CA TYR A 74 -8.20 19.67 0.75
C TYR A 74 -7.19 19.61 -0.39
N HIS A 75 -7.50 18.81 -1.40
CA HIS A 75 -6.65 18.70 -2.58
C HIS A 75 -7.51 18.82 -3.83
N HIS A 76 -7.12 19.77 -4.68
CA HIS A 76 -7.73 20.03 -5.98
C HIS A 76 -6.64 19.97 -7.05
N THR A 77 -6.89 19.20 -8.11
CA THR A 77 -6.03 19.13 -9.29
C THR A 77 -6.89 19.38 -10.53
N ASP A 78 -6.60 20.47 -11.25
CA ASP A 78 -7.32 20.85 -12.46
C ASP A 78 -7.32 19.72 -13.50
N ALA A 79 -6.16 19.10 -13.74
CA ALA A 79 -6.04 17.96 -14.64
C ALA A 79 -4.82 17.09 -14.34
N PHE A 80 -4.98 15.77 -14.43
CA PHE A 80 -3.90 14.78 -14.52
C PHE A 80 -3.93 14.13 -15.91
N ARG A 81 -2.82 14.18 -16.66
CA ARG A 81 -2.75 13.68 -18.04
C ARG A 81 -1.64 12.66 -18.22
N LEU A 82 -2.01 11.49 -18.76
CA LEU A 82 -1.12 10.47 -19.27
C LEU A 82 -1.05 10.60 -20.80
N THR A 83 0.13 10.87 -21.34
CA THR A 83 0.35 11.02 -22.78
C THR A 83 1.23 9.89 -23.30
N ASP A 84 0.80 9.24 -24.37
CA ASP A 84 1.67 8.32 -25.11
C ASP A 84 2.81 9.10 -25.80
N PRO A 85 4.08 8.87 -25.44
CA PRO A 85 5.20 9.57 -26.07
C PRO A 85 5.33 9.29 -27.58
N GLY A 86 4.81 8.14 -28.08
CA GLY A 86 4.79 7.79 -29.49
C GLY A 86 3.60 8.37 -30.25
N ASN A 87 2.55 8.78 -29.54
CA ASN A 87 1.37 9.39 -30.11
C ASN A 87 0.86 10.52 -29.19
N PRO A 88 1.32 11.77 -29.37
CA PRO A 88 0.95 12.89 -28.50
C PRO A 88 -0.56 13.21 -28.43
N SER A 89 -1.36 12.70 -29.37
CA SER A 89 -2.83 12.80 -29.32
C SER A 89 -3.49 11.62 -28.58
N GLY A 90 -2.75 10.55 -28.31
CA GLY A 90 -3.16 9.44 -27.44
C GLY A 90 -2.99 9.83 -25.98
N THR A 91 -4.01 10.50 -25.43
CA THR A 91 -4.00 10.96 -24.04
C THR A 91 -5.14 10.35 -23.24
N MET A 92 -4.87 10.00 -22.00
CA MET A 92 -5.89 9.81 -20.96
C MET A 92 -5.78 10.98 -19.99
N GLU A 93 -6.89 11.66 -19.71
CA GLU A 93 -6.92 12.83 -18.85
C GLU A 93 -8.04 12.71 -17.82
N PHE A 94 -7.77 13.12 -16.59
CA PHE A 94 -8.70 13.16 -15.48
C PHE A 94 -8.80 14.63 -15.06
N GLN A 95 -9.99 15.21 -15.14
CA GLN A 95 -10.22 16.64 -14.95
C GLN A 95 -10.96 16.91 -13.64
N ASN A 96 -10.65 18.07 -13.05
CA ASN A 96 -11.24 18.60 -11.81
C ASN A 96 -11.30 17.53 -10.72
N ILE A 97 -10.13 17.02 -10.37
CA ILE A 97 -9.98 16.03 -9.32
C ILE A 97 -10.07 16.76 -7.99
N GLU A 98 -11.09 16.47 -7.20
CA GLU A 98 -11.26 16.99 -5.86
C GLU A 98 -11.12 15.85 -4.86
N SER A 99 -10.47 16.14 -3.74
CA SER A 99 -10.44 15.21 -2.61
C SER A 99 -10.44 15.95 -1.30
N LEU A 100 -11.20 15.38 -0.36
CA LEU A 100 -11.21 15.74 1.04
C LEU A 100 -10.66 14.55 1.80
N THR A 101 -9.69 14.78 2.66
CA THR A 101 -9.19 13.76 3.57
C THR A 101 -9.21 14.30 4.99
N THR A 102 -9.82 13.56 5.90
CA THR A 102 -9.74 13.80 7.34
C THR A 102 -8.94 12.68 7.99
N ILE A 103 -8.09 13.05 8.93
CA ILE A 103 -7.25 12.10 9.65
C ILE A 103 -7.25 12.48 11.12
N ASP A 104 -7.70 11.56 11.95
CA ASP A 104 -7.56 11.63 13.39
C ASP A 104 -6.96 10.31 13.92
N VAL A 105 -5.96 10.42 14.79
CA VAL A 105 -5.12 9.31 15.27
C VAL A 105 -4.74 9.58 16.71
N GLY A 106 -5.13 8.66 17.60
CA GLY A 106 -4.78 8.70 19.02
C GLY A 106 -5.74 9.51 19.89
N THR A 107 -6.92 9.87 19.38
CA THR A 107 -7.98 10.60 20.10
C THR A 107 -9.20 9.75 20.42
N SER A 108 -9.42 8.67 19.65
CA SER A 108 -10.57 7.78 19.76
C SER A 108 -10.17 6.33 19.53
N ASP A 109 -10.98 5.43 20.08
CA ASP A 109 -10.94 3.99 19.88
C ASP A 109 -11.85 3.67 18.69
N VAL A 110 -11.25 3.51 17.51
CA VAL A 110 -12.00 3.36 16.25
C VAL A 110 -12.35 1.89 16.02
N ASN A 111 -11.52 0.98 16.53
CA ASN A 111 -11.70 -0.46 16.35
C ASN A 111 -12.49 -1.15 17.48
N GLY A 112 -12.76 -0.46 18.59
CA GLY A 112 -13.56 -0.92 19.73
C GLY A 112 -12.81 -1.82 20.73
N ASP A 113 -11.48 -1.83 20.72
CA ASP A 113 -10.66 -2.69 21.59
C ASP A 113 -10.43 -2.09 23.01
N ASN A 114 -10.96 -0.90 23.28
CA ASN A 114 -10.80 -0.09 24.49
C ASN A 114 -9.38 0.49 24.68
N SER A 115 -8.61 0.59 23.60
CA SER A 115 -7.33 1.27 23.50
C SER A 115 -7.44 2.46 22.55
N MET A 116 -6.49 3.38 22.64
CA MET A 116 -6.31 4.43 21.64
C MET A 116 -4.90 4.28 21.08
N GLY A 117 -4.82 3.85 19.84
CA GLY A 117 -3.60 3.64 19.09
C GLY A 117 -3.06 4.93 18.47
N CYS A 118 -1.74 5.00 18.33
CA CYS A 118 -1.09 5.97 17.45
C CYS A 118 -0.54 5.22 16.23
N ILE A 119 -0.22 5.94 15.16
CA ILE A 119 0.63 5.35 14.11
C ILE A 119 2.01 5.12 14.71
N THR A 120 2.51 3.89 14.65
CA THR A 120 3.79 3.47 15.18
C THR A 120 4.70 3.07 14.03
N LEU A 121 5.88 3.69 13.97
CA LEU A 121 7.00 3.27 13.13
C LEU A 121 8.10 2.72 14.03
N ASP A 122 8.40 1.44 13.92
CA ASP A 122 9.44 0.79 14.69
C ASP A 122 10.31 -0.13 13.81
N MET A 123 11.41 -0.60 14.39
CA MET A 123 12.22 -1.65 13.81
C MET A 123 12.33 -2.79 14.80
N PHE A 124 12.08 -4.01 14.34
CA PHE A 124 12.23 -5.20 15.17
C PHE A 124 12.96 -6.31 14.40
N THR A 125 13.34 -7.35 15.12
CA THR A 125 13.94 -8.54 14.53
C THR A 125 13.07 -9.73 14.86
N VAL A 126 12.74 -10.54 13.86
CA VAL A 126 11.98 -11.78 14.09
C VAL A 126 12.86 -12.75 14.85
N SER A 127 12.38 -13.25 15.98
CA SER A 127 13.13 -14.15 16.88
C SER A 127 12.55 -15.56 16.98
N ASP A 128 11.70 -15.95 16.02
CA ASP A 128 11.18 -17.30 15.90
C ASP A 128 12.11 -18.17 15.06
N ALA A 129 12.73 -19.17 15.68
CA ALA A 129 13.65 -20.10 15.01
C ALA A 129 13.02 -20.93 13.89
N ASN A 130 11.69 -21.06 13.85
CA ASN A 130 10.97 -21.75 12.77
C ASN A 130 10.54 -20.81 11.65
N SER A 131 10.65 -19.49 11.85
CA SER A 131 10.30 -18.52 10.82
C SER A 131 11.40 -18.47 9.75
N PRO A 132 11.05 -18.46 8.45
CA PRO A 132 12.03 -18.39 7.36
C PRO A 132 12.82 -17.07 7.33
N ILE A 133 12.37 -16.07 8.09
CA ILE A 133 12.99 -14.76 8.25
C ILE A 133 13.58 -14.56 9.66
N ASN A 134 13.87 -15.65 10.38
CA ASN A 134 14.49 -15.57 11.70
C ASN A 134 15.79 -14.77 11.66
N GLY A 135 15.94 -13.80 12.56
CA GLY A 135 17.10 -12.92 12.62
C GLY A 135 17.04 -11.75 11.61
N THR A 136 16.02 -11.70 10.75
CA THR A 136 15.87 -10.62 9.77
C THR A 136 15.30 -9.36 10.47
N PRO A 137 15.95 -8.20 10.31
CA PRO A 137 15.40 -6.92 10.76
C PRO A 137 14.26 -6.48 9.82
N LEU A 138 13.15 -6.04 10.39
CA LEU A 138 12.00 -5.51 9.67
C LEU A 138 11.70 -4.09 10.15
N ILE A 139 11.27 -3.25 9.22
CA ILE A 139 10.55 -2.02 9.54
C ILE A 139 9.08 -2.38 9.74
N TYR A 140 8.50 -1.87 10.80
CA TYR A 140 7.09 -2.00 11.14
C TYR A 140 6.45 -0.62 11.11
N LEU A 141 5.40 -0.45 10.32
CA LEU A 141 4.53 0.71 10.35
C LEU A 141 3.11 0.23 10.57
N ALA A 142 2.44 0.66 11.62
CA ALA A 142 1.03 0.31 11.84
C ALA A 142 0.27 1.45 12.48
N GLY A 143 -1.04 1.49 12.24
CA GLY A 143 -1.95 2.22 13.11
C GLY A 143 -3.20 1.38 13.31
N GLU A 144 -3.50 1.12 14.56
CA GLU A 144 -4.59 0.23 14.99
C GLU A 144 -5.91 1.00 15.18
N ASP A 145 -5.84 2.33 15.37
CA ASP A 145 -6.97 3.24 15.58
C ASP A 145 -6.80 4.51 14.76
N ILE A 146 -7.08 4.40 13.45
CA ILE A 146 -6.97 5.51 12.52
C ILE A 146 -8.36 5.91 12.05
N ASP A 147 -8.81 7.08 12.49
CA ASP A 147 -10.00 7.71 11.94
C ASP A 147 -9.62 8.42 10.62
N TYR A 148 -9.35 7.61 9.60
CA TYR A 148 -9.05 8.06 8.25
C TYR A 148 -10.33 8.05 7.42
N HIS A 149 -10.66 9.17 6.80
CA HIS A 149 -11.73 9.26 5.81
C HIS A 149 -11.25 10.01 4.58
N LYS A 150 -11.67 9.53 3.41
CA LYS A 150 -11.37 10.18 2.15
C LYS A 150 -12.54 10.14 1.18
N ASP A 151 -12.89 11.33 0.70
CA ASP A 151 -13.72 11.52 -0.48
C ASP A 151 -12.81 11.89 -1.66
N LEU A 152 -13.13 11.37 -2.84
CA LEU A 152 -12.44 11.66 -4.09
C LEU A 152 -13.47 11.72 -5.22
N THR A 153 -13.45 12.80 -6.00
CA THR A 153 -14.22 12.92 -7.22
C THR A 153 -13.30 13.21 -8.39
N VAL A 154 -13.68 12.70 -9.55
CA VAL A 154 -13.13 13.06 -10.85
C VAL A 154 -14.31 13.46 -11.72
N GLU A 155 -14.39 14.75 -12.06
CA GLU A 155 -15.56 15.29 -12.77
C GLU A 155 -15.65 14.75 -14.20
N SER A 156 -14.53 14.63 -14.90
CA SER A 156 -14.50 14.13 -16.28
C SER A 156 -13.23 13.33 -16.55
N ILE A 157 -13.40 12.20 -17.23
CA ILE A 157 -12.35 11.30 -17.67
C ILE A 157 -12.36 11.33 -19.20
N LEU A 158 -11.29 11.84 -19.80
CA LEU A 158 -11.16 11.95 -21.25
C LEU A 158 -10.19 10.89 -21.78
N VAL A 159 -10.59 10.18 -22.83
CA VAL A 159 -9.73 9.29 -23.61
C VAL A 159 -9.66 9.80 -25.05
N CYS A 160 -8.46 10.21 -25.47
CA CYS A 160 -8.20 10.83 -26.77
C CYS A 160 -9.14 12.03 -27.04
N GLY A 161 -9.42 12.81 -25.99
CA GLY A 161 -10.32 13.98 -26.03
C GLY A 161 -11.81 13.66 -25.99
N ASN A 162 -12.22 12.39 -25.93
CA ASN A 162 -13.62 12.00 -25.74
C ASN A 162 -13.90 11.79 -24.26
N ASP A 163 -14.96 12.43 -23.76
CA ASP A 163 -15.43 12.19 -22.40
C ASP A 163 -16.05 10.80 -22.28
N ILE A 164 -15.50 10.00 -21.37
CA ILE A 164 -15.97 8.66 -21.05
C ILE A 164 -16.65 8.60 -19.69
N GLY A 165 -16.87 9.73 -19.01
CA GLY A 165 -17.64 9.80 -17.77
C GLY A 165 -16.86 10.37 -16.59
N SER A 166 -17.45 10.19 -15.42
CA SER A 166 -16.95 10.65 -14.12
C SER A 166 -16.81 9.48 -13.15
N ALA A 167 -16.03 9.66 -12.09
CA ALA A 167 -15.92 8.68 -11.03
C ALA A 167 -15.89 9.35 -9.65
N ALA A 168 -16.41 8.66 -8.65
CA ALA A 168 -16.36 9.10 -7.26
C ALA A 168 -16.10 7.92 -6.31
N VAL A 169 -15.42 8.25 -5.21
CA VAL A 169 -15.23 7.42 -4.03
C VAL A 169 -15.70 8.25 -2.86
N ASP A 170 -16.71 7.74 -2.16
CA ASP A 170 -17.27 8.39 -0.98
C ASP A 170 -16.87 7.61 0.26
N ASN A 171 -16.38 8.36 1.25
CA ASN A 171 -16.07 7.89 2.58
C ASN A 171 -15.19 6.62 2.62
N LEU A 172 -14.10 6.61 1.86
CA LEU A 172 -13.06 5.59 2.01
C LEU A 172 -12.45 5.70 3.40
N SER A 173 -12.57 4.65 4.20
CA SER A 173 -12.00 4.55 5.53
C SER A 173 -11.04 3.39 5.67
N MET A 174 -10.03 3.57 6.51
CA MET A 174 -9.00 2.58 6.81
C MET A 174 -8.71 2.59 8.32
N PRO A 175 -9.61 2.00 9.14
CA PRO A 175 -9.53 2.06 10.60
C PRO A 175 -8.27 1.41 11.17
N SER A 176 -7.75 0.38 10.50
CA SER A 176 -6.51 -0.28 10.88
C SER A 176 -5.67 -0.60 9.65
N PHE A 177 -4.35 -0.53 9.82
CA PHE A 177 -3.40 -1.13 8.88
C PHE A 177 -2.08 -1.51 9.55
N HIS A 178 -1.35 -2.42 8.91
CA HIS A 178 0.07 -2.61 9.12
C HIS A 178 0.85 -2.75 7.82
N LEU A 179 2.15 -2.48 7.92
CA LEU A 179 3.16 -2.72 6.93
C LEU A 179 4.39 -3.29 7.65
N TYR A 180 4.77 -4.50 7.25
CA TYR A 180 6.11 -5.04 7.49
C TYR A 180 6.93 -4.88 6.23
N LEU A 181 8.16 -4.40 6.37
CA LEU A 181 9.09 -4.21 5.26
C LEU A 181 10.47 -4.76 5.64
N GLY A 182 10.96 -5.72 4.85
CA GLY A 182 12.29 -6.31 4.96
C GLY A 182 13.02 -6.26 3.63
N ALA A 183 14.36 -6.31 3.68
CA ALA A 183 15.16 -6.53 2.48
C ALA A 183 15.52 -8.02 2.37
N HIS A 184 15.58 -8.53 1.14
CA HIS A 184 16.21 -9.81 0.81
C HIS A 184 17.10 -9.62 -0.43
N ASP A 185 17.97 -10.59 -0.72
CA ASP A 185 18.93 -10.66 -1.85
C ASP A 185 18.97 -9.43 -2.78
N CYS A 186 18.02 -9.34 -3.72
CA CYS A 186 17.91 -8.28 -4.72
C CYS A 186 16.52 -7.61 -4.76
N GLY A 187 15.79 -7.66 -3.65
CA GLY A 187 14.40 -7.22 -3.57
C GLY A 187 13.99 -6.74 -2.19
N VAL A 188 12.70 -6.50 -2.07
CA VAL A 188 12.05 -6.19 -0.79
C VAL A 188 10.94 -7.19 -0.53
N ASP A 189 10.87 -7.63 0.72
CA ASP A 189 9.77 -8.41 1.26
C ASP A 189 8.82 -7.47 1.98
N MET A 190 7.54 -7.64 1.71
CA MET A 190 6.47 -6.83 2.26
C MET A 190 5.37 -7.72 2.80
N GLU A 191 4.70 -7.23 3.83
CA GLU A 191 3.38 -7.67 4.22
C GLU A 191 2.58 -6.43 4.57
N ILE A 192 1.39 -6.29 3.97
CA ILE A 192 0.49 -5.17 4.19
C ILE A 192 -0.85 -5.75 4.60
N GLY A 193 -1.33 -5.40 5.79
CA GLY A 193 -2.70 -5.66 6.22
C GLY A 193 -3.47 -4.36 6.30
N ALA A 194 -4.73 -4.37 5.88
CA ALA A 194 -5.64 -3.27 6.16
C ALA A 194 -7.09 -3.75 6.27
N THR A 195 -7.84 -3.10 7.15
CA THR A 195 -9.31 -3.11 7.07
C THR A 195 -9.71 -1.88 6.28
N ILE A 196 -10.48 -2.05 5.20
CA ILE A 196 -10.91 -0.93 4.35
C ILE A 196 -12.43 -0.97 4.22
N THR A 197 -13.08 0.15 4.47
CA THR A 197 -14.50 0.34 4.16
C THR A 197 -14.67 1.52 3.20
N MET A 198 -15.73 1.49 2.41
CA MET A 198 -16.09 2.60 1.52
C MET A 198 -17.60 2.62 1.37
N ASP A 199 -18.22 3.77 1.62
CA ASP A 199 -19.68 3.89 1.55
C ASP A 199 -20.17 3.72 0.12
N ARG A 200 -19.44 4.32 -0.84
CA ARG A 200 -19.81 4.25 -2.24
C ARG A 200 -18.62 4.38 -3.18
N PHE A 201 -18.60 3.55 -4.21
CA PHE A 201 -17.89 3.83 -5.45
C PHE A 201 -18.91 4.09 -6.55
N SER A 202 -18.71 5.10 -7.37
CA SER A 202 -19.49 5.26 -8.58
C SER A 202 -18.66 5.63 -9.80
N TYR A 203 -19.15 5.19 -10.95
CA TYR A 203 -18.66 5.57 -12.27
C TYR A 203 -19.86 5.78 -13.18
N GLY A 204 -19.97 6.94 -13.81
CA GLY A 204 -21.12 7.27 -14.66
C GLY A 204 -20.71 7.91 -15.96
N THR A 205 -21.33 7.51 -17.07
CA THR A 205 -21.11 8.12 -18.39
C THR A 205 -22.16 9.20 -18.72
N GLY A 206 -23.20 9.30 -17.90
CA GLY A 206 -24.27 10.29 -18.04
C GLY A 206 -25.46 10.00 -17.10
N PRO A 207 -26.52 10.83 -17.16
CA PRO A 207 -27.70 10.65 -16.32
C PRO A 207 -28.37 9.29 -16.55
N GLY A 208 -28.42 8.45 -15.50
CA GLY A 208 -29.04 7.12 -15.53
C GLY A 208 -28.15 6.00 -16.06
N ASP A 209 -26.91 6.29 -16.47
CA ASP A 209 -25.89 5.30 -16.83
C ASP A 209 -24.73 5.37 -15.84
N GLU A 210 -24.98 4.81 -14.65
CA GLU A 210 -24.05 4.78 -13.52
C GLU A 210 -23.88 3.33 -13.05
N LEU A 211 -22.62 2.91 -12.90
CA LEU A 211 -22.21 1.81 -12.04
C LEU A 211 -22.03 2.37 -10.64
N ALA A 212 -22.78 1.84 -9.68
CA ALA A 212 -22.69 2.21 -8.27
C ALA A 212 -22.50 0.95 -7.43
N LEU A 213 -21.49 0.98 -6.57
CA LEU A 213 -21.23 -0.03 -5.55
C LEU A 213 -21.40 0.66 -4.20
N SER A 214 -22.14 0.08 -3.26
CA SER A 214 -22.30 0.65 -1.92
C SER A 214 -21.90 -0.34 -0.82
N GLY A 215 -21.42 0.20 0.30
CA GLY A 215 -21.00 -0.58 1.46
C GLY A 215 -19.92 -1.60 1.11
N ILE A 216 -18.82 -1.13 0.53
CA ILE A 216 -17.69 -1.97 0.17
C ILE A 216 -16.85 -2.19 1.42
N THR A 217 -16.52 -3.44 1.73
CA THR A 217 -15.66 -3.80 2.86
C THR A 217 -14.61 -4.82 2.43
N LEU A 218 -13.34 -4.52 2.67
CA LEU A 218 -12.22 -5.47 2.62
C LEU A 218 -11.78 -5.75 4.05
N ALA A 219 -11.77 -7.02 4.43
CA ALA A 219 -11.40 -7.49 5.76
C ALA A 219 -10.75 -8.87 5.70
N GLY A 220 -10.29 -9.39 6.83
CA GLY A 220 -9.73 -10.75 6.91
C GLY A 220 -10.80 -11.82 6.73
N SER A 221 -11.94 -11.65 7.41
CA SER A 221 -13.05 -12.59 7.35
C SER A 221 -14.40 -11.93 7.68
N PHE A 222 -15.48 -12.67 7.41
CA PHE A 222 -16.85 -12.35 7.83
C PHE A 222 -17.54 -13.54 8.53
N THR A 223 -16.82 -14.65 8.70
CA THR A 223 -17.40 -15.96 9.01
C THR A 223 -17.59 -16.25 10.49
N ASP A 224 -17.12 -15.36 11.38
CA ASP A 224 -17.13 -15.59 12.82
C ASP A 224 -18.52 -15.34 13.46
N ASN A 225 -19.46 -14.78 12.68
CA ASN A 225 -20.86 -14.68 13.05
C ASN A 225 -21.66 -15.90 12.50
N PRO A 226 -22.22 -16.79 13.35
CA PRO A 226 -22.98 -17.95 12.89
C PRO A 226 -24.31 -17.60 12.20
N THR A 227 -24.73 -16.33 12.24
CA THR A 227 -25.89 -15.81 11.50
C THR A 227 -25.51 -15.05 10.23
N ASP A 228 -24.22 -14.97 9.91
CA ASP A 228 -23.74 -14.32 8.69
C ASP A 228 -24.36 -14.97 7.45
N THR A 229 -25.00 -14.15 6.63
CA THR A 229 -25.58 -14.56 5.36
C THR A 229 -25.01 -13.67 4.25
N PRO A 230 -24.22 -14.23 3.31
CA PRO A 230 -23.60 -13.46 2.23
C PRO A 230 -24.58 -12.65 1.35
N GLY A 231 -25.86 -13.05 1.29
CA GLY A 231 -26.90 -12.32 0.56
C GLY A 231 -27.66 -11.26 1.38
N ASP A 232 -27.35 -11.10 2.66
CA ASP A 232 -28.00 -10.15 3.57
C ASP A 232 -26.94 -9.28 4.27
N PRO A 233 -26.63 -8.09 3.72
CA PRO A 233 -25.71 -7.13 4.30
C PRO A 233 -25.91 -6.82 5.79
N SER A 234 -27.16 -6.85 6.26
CA SER A 234 -27.47 -6.50 7.67
C SER A 234 -26.92 -7.52 8.68
N THR A 235 -26.46 -8.67 8.20
CA THR A 235 -25.87 -9.74 9.03
C THR A 235 -24.34 -9.72 9.05
N TRP A 236 -23.72 -8.91 8.20
CA TRP A 236 -22.27 -8.92 8.00
C TRP A 236 -21.55 -8.35 9.20
N GLN A 237 -20.50 -9.05 9.61
CA GLN A 237 -19.58 -8.61 10.64
C GLN A 237 -18.16 -8.89 10.19
N ALA A 238 -17.46 -7.84 9.76
CA ALA A 238 -16.06 -7.95 9.38
C ALA A 238 -15.19 -8.23 10.62
N ASP A 239 -14.16 -9.04 10.43
CA ASP A 239 -13.12 -9.29 11.43
C ASP A 239 -11.73 -9.41 10.77
N GLY A 240 -10.74 -8.82 11.43
CA GLY A 240 -9.35 -8.79 10.97
C GLY A 240 -9.13 -8.04 9.65
N GLU A 241 -7.88 -8.03 9.22
CA GLU A 241 -7.42 -7.27 8.06
C GLU A 241 -7.34 -8.13 6.80
N PHE A 242 -7.60 -7.52 5.65
CA PHE A 242 -7.23 -8.11 4.37
C PHE A 242 -5.72 -7.98 4.21
N VAL A 243 -5.02 -9.09 3.93
CA VAL A 243 -3.55 -9.13 3.95
C VAL A 243 -2.98 -9.43 2.57
N LEU A 244 -1.97 -8.65 2.18
CA LEU A 244 -1.06 -8.90 1.06
C LEU A 244 0.29 -9.32 1.63
N GLY A 245 0.78 -10.51 1.28
CA GLY A 245 1.99 -11.06 1.90
C GLY A 245 1.70 -11.88 3.17
N ASP A 246 2.63 -12.75 3.51
CA ASP A 246 2.77 -13.34 4.84
C ASP A 246 4.27 -13.54 5.09
N ILE A 247 4.87 -12.49 5.62
CA ILE A 247 6.30 -12.43 5.92
C ILE A 247 6.64 -13.52 6.95
N THR A 248 5.76 -13.74 7.94
CA THR A 248 6.01 -14.67 9.05
C THR A 248 6.03 -16.14 8.63
N SER A 249 5.20 -16.53 7.67
CA SER A 249 5.14 -17.88 7.11
C SER A 249 6.03 -18.07 5.88
N GLY A 250 6.79 -17.04 5.46
CA GLY A 250 7.70 -17.12 4.31
C GLY A 250 7.01 -17.06 2.96
N ASN A 251 5.85 -16.45 2.88
CA ASN A 251 5.19 -16.12 1.63
C ASN A 251 4.97 -14.61 1.51
N PRO A 252 6.03 -13.80 1.58
CA PRO A 252 5.91 -12.34 1.51
C PRO A 252 5.37 -11.87 0.15
N PHE A 253 4.84 -10.66 0.14
CA PHE A 253 4.76 -9.87 -1.08
C PHE A 253 6.20 -9.46 -1.44
N THR A 254 6.73 -9.94 -2.57
CA THR A 254 8.06 -9.56 -3.06
C THR A 254 8.02 -8.54 -4.19
N ILE A 255 8.99 -7.64 -4.20
CA ILE A 255 9.35 -6.82 -5.36
C ILE A 255 10.84 -6.99 -5.62
N ASP A 256 11.18 -7.64 -6.72
CA ASP A 256 12.52 -8.07 -7.06
C ASP A 256 12.99 -7.37 -8.32
N VAL A 257 14.23 -6.87 -8.32
CA VAL A 257 14.87 -6.32 -9.51
C VAL A 257 15.99 -7.26 -9.93
N ALA A 258 15.86 -7.83 -11.13
CA ALA A 258 16.79 -8.82 -11.63
C ALA A 258 17.15 -8.57 -13.10
N THR A 259 18.18 -9.27 -13.57
CA THR A 259 18.53 -9.34 -15.00
C THR A 259 18.20 -10.74 -15.51
N ASP A 260 17.52 -10.84 -16.65
CA ASP A 260 17.18 -12.12 -17.22
C ASP A 260 18.46 -12.78 -17.76
N THR A 261 18.88 -13.86 -17.10
CA THR A 261 20.07 -14.64 -17.48
C THR A 261 19.72 -15.93 -18.20
N THR A 262 18.44 -16.16 -18.46
CA THR A 262 17.93 -17.38 -19.08
C THR A 262 18.25 -17.35 -20.58
N ALA A 263 19.11 -18.23 -21.07
CA ALA A 263 19.53 -18.23 -22.47
C ALA A 263 18.40 -18.62 -23.44
N SER A 264 17.51 -19.53 -23.01
CA SER A 264 16.31 -19.95 -23.73
C SER A 264 15.14 -20.11 -22.75
N TRP A 265 13.93 -19.76 -23.21
CA TRP A 265 12.72 -19.81 -22.37
C TRP A 265 11.84 -21.03 -22.69
N ALA A 266 12.09 -21.69 -23.81
CA ALA A 266 11.44 -22.92 -24.24
C ALA A 266 12.31 -23.61 -25.30
N ASP A 267 11.96 -24.86 -25.62
CA ASP A 267 12.44 -25.55 -26.81
C ASP A 267 11.33 -25.53 -27.89
N ASP A 268 11.71 -25.49 -29.16
CA ASP A 268 10.76 -25.55 -30.27
C ASP A 268 10.23 -26.99 -30.48
N ALA A 269 9.40 -27.20 -31.52
CA ALA A 269 8.83 -28.52 -31.81
C ALA A 269 9.87 -29.61 -32.15
N ASN A 270 11.11 -29.22 -32.44
CA ASN A 270 12.22 -30.12 -32.75
C ASN A 270 13.18 -30.31 -31.55
N GLY A 271 12.93 -29.63 -30.43
CA GLY A 271 13.82 -29.62 -29.27
C GLY A 271 14.98 -28.63 -29.39
N ASP A 272 14.93 -27.69 -30.35
CA ASP A 272 15.94 -26.65 -30.47
C ASP A 272 15.63 -25.50 -29.49
N PRO A 273 16.59 -25.00 -28.70
CA PRO A 273 16.34 -23.93 -27.74
C PRO A 273 15.90 -22.65 -28.43
N ILE A 274 14.73 -22.12 -28.06
CA ILE A 274 14.24 -20.83 -28.54
C ILE A 274 15.01 -19.73 -27.77
N PRO A 275 15.82 -18.89 -28.44
CA PRO A 275 16.58 -17.85 -27.77
C PRO A 275 15.66 -16.92 -26.98
N ASN A 276 16.04 -16.59 -25.75
CA ASN A 276 15.31 -15.63 -24.95
C ASN A 276 15.57 -14.21 -25.48
N PRO A 277 14.56 -13.50 -26.02
CA PRO A 277 14.74 -12.14 -26.51
C PRO A 277 15.06 -11.14 -25.39
N ARG A 278 14.84 -11.51 -24.13
CA ARG A 278 15.15 -10.68 -22.95
C ARG A 278 16.52 -10.97 -22.34
N LEU A 279 17.32 -11.88 -22.89
CA LEU A 279 18.63 -12.24 -22.33
C LEU A 279 19.48 -10.97 -22.10
N GLY A 280 19.91 -10.77 -20.86
CA GLY A 280 20.68 -9.60 -20.43
C GLY A 280 19.85 -8.34 -20.15
N SER A 281 18.53 -8.39 -20.26
CA SER A 281 17.63 -7.28 -19.94
C SER A 281 17.23 -7.29 -18.47
N GLY A 282 17.17 -6.10 -17.85
CA GLY A 282 16.60 -5.95 -16.51
C GLY A 282 15.09 -6.17 -16.52
N PHE A 283 14.52 -6.64 -15.42
CA PHE A 283 13.08 -6.73 -15.19
C PHE A 283 12.76 -6.51 -13.71
N ILE A 284 11.50 -6.15 -13.44
CA ILE A 284 10.93 -6.13 -12.09
C ILE A 284 9.98 -7.33 -12.00
N ALA A 285 10.19 -8.21 -11.04
CA ALA A 285 9.26 -9.26 -10.70
C ALA A 285 8.53 -8.90 -9.41
N ILE A 286 7.21 -9.02 -9.43
CA ILE A 286 6.34 -8.74 -8.31
C ILE A 286 5.61 -10.04 -8.01
N ASN A 287 5.67 -10.52 -6.78
CA ASN A 287 4.82 -11.60 -6.29
C ASN A 287 3.90 -11.10 -5.19
N MET A 288 2.60 -11.18 -5.37
CA MET A 288 1.63 -10.63 -4.42
C MET A 288 0.65 -11.72 -3.95
N PRO A 289 1.05 -12.57 -2.99
CA PRO A 289 0.09 -13.44 -2.33
C PRO A 289 -0.89 -12.58 -1.52
N MET A 290 -2.13 -13.02 -1.42
CA MET A 290 -3.16 -12.29 -0.68
C MET A 290 -4.16 -13.24 -0.02
N GLU A 291 -4.66 -12.82 1.13
CA GLU A 291 -5.78 -13.46 1.78
C GLU A 291 -6.75 -12.46 2.43
N GLY A 292 -8.02 -12.84 2.48
CA GLY A 292 -9.05 -12.04 3.11
C GLY A 292 -10.41 -12.25 2.48
N SER A 293 -11.27 -11.26 2.60
CA SER A 293 -12.63 -11.25 2.08
C SER A 293 -13.00 -9.86 1.55
N LEU A 294 -13.80 -9.83 0.49
CA LEU A 294 -14.37 -8.61 -0.08
C LEU A 294 -15.89 -8.77 -0.11
N ARG A 295 -16.61 -7.80 0.46
CA ARG A 295 -18.07 -7.73 0.36
C ARG A 295 -18.55 -6.36 -0.09
N ILE A 296 -19.67 -6.35 -0.81
CA ILE A 296 -20.31 -5.15 -1.36
C ILE A 296 -21.81 -5.28 -1.16
N GLU A 297 -22.42 -4.39 -0.37
CA GLU A 297 -23.82 -4.51 0.03
C GLU A 297 -24.81 -4.42 -1.12
N SER A 298 -24.52 -3.57 -2.12
CA SER A 298 -25.32 -3.46 -3.34
C SER A 298 -24.46 -3.05 -4.52
N MET A 299 -24.76 -3.67 -5.66
CA MET A 299 -24.19 -3.30 -6.96
C MET A 299 -25.34 -2.92 -7.90
N ALA A 300 -25.37 -1.66 -8.32
CA ALA A 300 -26.37 -1.16 -9.25
C ALA A 300 -25.70 -0.73 -10.57
N PHE A 301 -26.34 -1.07 -11.70
CA PHE A 301 -25.92 -0.60 -13.01
C PHE A 301 -27.12 -0.34 -13.92
N GLY A 302 -27.17 0.85 -14.53
CA GLY A 302 -28.22 1.22 -15.48
C GLY A 302 -29.64 1.13 -14.90
N GLY A 303 -29.80 1.45 -13.62
CA GLY A 303 -31.07 1.37 -12.88
C GLY A 303 -31.48 -0.04 -12.43
N ASN A 304 -30.66 -1.07 -12.67
CA ASN A 304 -30.88 -2.41 -12.14
C ASN A 304 -29.99 -2.63 -10.91
N ASP A 305 -30.55 -3.23 -9.86
CA ASP A 305 -29.82 -3.68 -8.69
C ASP A 305 -29.54 -5.19 -8.79
N PHE A 306 -28.27 -5.56 -8.66
CA PHE A 306 -27.79 -6.94 -8.70
C PHE A 306 -27.67 -7.56 -7.30
N GLY A 307 -27.96 -6.78 -6.26
CA GLY A 307 -27.88 -7.19 -4.87
C GLY A 307 -26.43 -7.21 -4.35
N ALA A 308 -26.25 -7.92 -3.25
CA ALA A 308 -24.97 -8.03 -2.56
C ALA A 308 -23.98 -8.95 -3.31
N LEU A 309 -22.70 -8.61 -3.22
CA LEU A 309 -21.58 -9.45 -3.62
C LEU A 309 -20.77 -9.84 -2.39
N ALA A 310 -20.40 -11.12 -2.30
CA ALA A 310 -19.45 -11.60 -1.31
C ALA A 310 -18.41 -12.51 -1.97
N LEU A 311 -17.14 -12.18 -1.74
CA LEU A 311 -15.97 -12.96 -2.10
C LEU A 311 -15.20 -13.25 -0.82
N ASP A 312 -15.59 -14.31 -0.12
CA ASP A 312 -15.00 -14.69 1.15
C ASP A 312 -13.87 -15.71 0.97
N ASN A 313 -12.94 -15.73 1.93
CA ASN A 313 -11.81 -16.67 1.96
C ASN A 313 -10.98 -16.65 0.68
N ILE A 314 -10.77 -15.45 0.12
CA ILE A 314 -9.81 -15.22 -0.95
C ILE A 314 -8.46 -15.73 -0.43
N LYS A 315 -7.83 -16.61 -1.22
CA LYS A 315 -6.48 -17.11 -0.98
C LYS A 315 -5.76 -17.20 -2.32
N ALA A 316 -4.98 -16.18 -2.65
CA ALA A 316 -4.05 -16.25 -3.75
C ALA A 316 -2.66 -16.58 -3.19
N HIS A 317 -2.17 -17.78 -3.46
CA HIS A 317 -0.82 -18.16 -3.06
C HIS A 317 0.27 -17.47 -3.88
N LYS A 318 -0.07 -17.02 -5.10
CA LYS A 318 0.86 -16.40 -6.03
C LYS A 318 0.10 -15.52 -7.03
N LEU A 319 0.47 -14.25 -7.13
CA LEU A 319 0.11 -13.36 -8.23
C LEU A 319 1.42 -12.77 -8.76
N THR A 320 1.89 -13.28 -9.88
CA THR A 320 3.17 -12.84 -10.46
C THR A 320 2.94 -11.84 -11.57
N ILE A 321 3.53 -10.66 -11.40
CA ILE A 321 3.57 -9.61 -12.42
C ILE A 321 5.04 -9.41 -12.78
N GLU A 322 5.37 -9.50 -14.06
CA GLU A 322 6.70 -9.17 -14.55
C GLU A 322 6.61 -7.90 -15.40
N ILE A 323 7.41 -6.90 -15.06
CA ILE A 323 7.55 -5.68 -15.83
C ILE A 323 8.90 -5.74 -16.55
N PRO A 324 8.92 -5.95 -17.88
CA PRO A 324 10.17 -6.01 -18.62
C PRO A 324 10.83 -4.63 -18.63
N GLY A 325 12.15 -4.60 -18.43
CA GLY A 325 12.94 -3.40 -18.67
C GLY A 325 12.93 -3.04 -20.17
N ARG A 326 13.26 -1.79 -20.48
CA ARG A 326 13.38 -1.33 -21.88
C ARG A 326 14.52 -2.08 -22.58
N GLY A 327 14.17 -3.21 -23.20
CA GLY A 327 14.99 -4.01 -24.12
C GLY A 327 14.18 -4.58 -25.30
N LEU A 328 12.86 -4.32 -25.36
CA LEU A 328 11.96 -4.72 -26.46
C LEU A 328 12.14 -3.87 -27.73
N GLY A 329 13.38 -3.60 -28.12
CA GLY A 329 13.68 -2.74 -29.25
C GLY A 329 15.16 -2.77 -29.65
N VAL A 330 15.62 -3.91 -30.16
CA VAL A 330 16.41 -3.80 -31.40
C VAL A 330 15.35 -3.54 -32.48
N PRO A 331 15.43 -2.42 -33.23
CA PRO A 331 14.53 -2.20 -34.37
C PRO A 331 14.61 -3.33 -35.39
#